data_AF-A0A7Y0L3M7-F1
#
_entry.id   AF-A0A7Y0L3M7-F1
#
_cell.length_a   1.000
_cell.length_b   1.000
_cell.length_c   1.000
_cell.angle_alpha   90.00
_cell.angle_beta   90.00
_cell.angle_gamma   90.00
#
_symmetry.space_group_name_H-M   'P 1'
#
loop_
_entity.id
_entity.type
_entity.pdbx_description
1 polymer ?
#
loop_
_entity_poly.entity_id
_entity_poly.type
_entity_poly.pdbx_seq_one_letter_code
_entity_poly.pdbx_strand_id
1 'polypeptide(L)'
;MKWNRWIRWPGISSPDPLFLRYIGRVPTWRMVLATAAGGLMVLVMGQAAHSSAVGYGYGGIFFVALSWPLLRAIVRSLNWTDGTIWQTVLLVIASLAMGAVGDKILGFNPQAAKMHQISWPEGQHLLWQFPLVLPVENLVLLGGLVAVWQIVRPRTAFERMMVAILAAFVFGLWHVPAWGGWTMLVIGLTVLPWTLYLLATGDMLVPILAHIVMDTLAVTGTAAPTHSLLRHLADPVLLLALLVLGLAWSILRERRERRHS
;
A
#
# COMPACT_ATOMS: atom_id res chain seq x y z
N MET A 1 26.64 29.82 1.52
CA MET A 1 25.85 28.99 0.58
C MET A 1 24.76 28.23 1.34
N LYS A 2 23.50 28.65 1.24
CA LYS A 2 22.35 28.05 1.93
C LYS A 2 21.78 26.87 1.13
N TRP A 3 22.50 25.75 1.10
CA TRP A 3 22.01 24.51 0.48
C TRP A 3 20.96 23.78 1.34
N ASN A 4 20.74 24.16 2.60
CA ASN A 4 19.85 23.43 3.54
C ASN A 4 18.34 23.70 3.42
N ARG A 5 17.87 24.36 2.36
CA ARG A 5 16.43 24.37 2.01
C ARG A 5 16.14 23.26 0.99
N TRP A 6 16.59 22.05 1.26
CA TRP A 6 16.10 20.88 0.54
C TRP A 6 14.61 20.70 0.84
N ILE A 7 13.89 20.21 -0.17
CA ILE A 7 12.48 19.84 -0.12
C ILE A 7 12.22 19.07 1.18
N ARG A 8 11.64 19.73 2.18
CA ARG A 8 11.26 19.08 3.43
C ARG A 8 10.06 18.21 3.12
N TRP A 9 10.27 16.91 2.95
CA TRP A 9 9.19 15.95 2.86
C TRP A 9 8.43 15.96 4.19
N PRO A 10 7.15 16.38 4.20
CA PRO A 10 6.34 16.37 5.42
C PRO A 10 6.36 14.98 6.05
N GLY A 11 6.34 14.90 7.37
CA GLY A 11 6.43 13.64 8.12
C GLY A 11 7.82 13.00 8.17
N ILE A 12 8.46 12.71 7.02
CA ILE A 12 9.80 12.08 6.97
C ILE A 12 10.86 13.02 7.57
N SER A 13 10.80 14.30 7.25
CA SER A 13 11.75 15.31 7.77
C SER A 13 11.23 16.10 8.99
N SER A 14 9.99 15.83 9.44
CA SER A 14 9.33 16.57 10.54
C SER A 14 9.71 16.03 11.92
N PRO A 15 10.05 16.84 12.94
CA PRO A 15 10.28 16.33 14.29
C PRO A 15 9.09 15.52 14.86
N ASP A 16 7.87 15.79 14.38
CA ASP A 16 6.64 15.09 14.75
C ASP A 16 5.92 14.58 13.49
N PRO A 17 6.10 13.29 13.10
CA PRO A 17 5.46 12.72 11.93
C PRO A 17 3.94 12.62 12.09
N LEU A 18 3.18 13.06 11.08
CA LEU A 18 1.71 13.07 11.10
C LEU A 18 1.12 11.68 11.36
N PHE A 19 1.73 10.65 10.80
CA PHE A 19 1.43 9.25 11.07
C PHE A 19 1.36 8.88 12.56
N LEU A 20 2.36 9.34 13.35
CA LEU A 20 2.44 8.99 14.77
C LEU A 20 1.42 9.71 15.63
N ARG A 21 0.94 10.89 15.18
CA ARG A 21 -0.03 11.68 15.95
C ARG A 21 -1.29 10.88 16.29
N TYR A 22 -1.66 9.95 15.40
CA TYR A 22 -2.86 9.13 15.55
C TYR A 22 -2.54 7.68 15.91
N ILE A 23 -1.48 7.09 15.33
CA ILE A 23 -1.24 5.65 15.40
C ILE A 23 -0.08 5.29 16.34
N GLY A 24 0.85 6.21 16.58
CA GLY A 24 2.03 6.00 17.43
C GLY A 24 1.74 5.94 18.93
N ARG A 25 0.49 6.18 19.36
CA ARG A 25 0.08 6.23 20.77
C ARG A 25 -0.20 4.87 21.40
N VAL A 26 -0.12 3.78 20.63
CA VAL A 26 -0.46 2.44 21.12
C VAL A 26 0.78 1.65 21.52
N PRO A 27 0.72 0.84 22.59
CA PRO A 27 1.85 0.04 23.02
C PRO A 27 2.37 -0.89 21.91
N THR A 28 3.68 -0.94 21.74
CA THR A 28 4.34 -1.74 20.68
C THR A 28 3.97 -3.21 20.72
N TRP A 29 3.94 -3.79 21.92
CA TRP A 29 3.58 -5.19 22.09
C TRP A 29 2.18 -5.49 21.56
N ARG A 30 1.24 -4.54 21.67
CA ARG A 30 -0.13 -4.70 21.23
C ARG A 30 -0.24 -4.70 19.70
N MET A 31 0.56 -3.87 19.02
CA MET A 31 0.65 -3.88 17.56
C MET A 31 1.31 -5.14 17.03
N VAL A 32 2.39 -5.57 17.68
CA VAL A 32 3.06 -6.82 17.33
C VAL A 32 2.08 -8.00 17.50
N LEU A 33 1.38 -8.08 18.63
CA LEU A 33 0.39 -9.14 18.85
C LEU A 33 -0.79 -9.06 17.89
N ALA A 34 -1.36 -7.88 17.63
CA ALA A 34 -2.47 -7.74 16.68
C ALA A 34 -2.07 -8.16 15.26
N THR A 35 -0.87 -7.76 14.82
CA THR A 35 -0.33 -8.11 13.50
C THR A 35 -0.03 -9.60 13.41
N ALA A 36 0.64 -10.16 14.43
CA ALA A 36 1.01 -11.57 14.46
C ALA A 36 -0.22 -12.48 14.58
N ALA A 37 -1.15 -12.19 15.50
CA ALA A 37 -2.35 -12.98 15.69
C ALA A 37 -3.33 -12.83 14.52
N GLY A 38 -3.51 -11.61 14.01
CA GLY A 38 -4.31 -11.36 12.80
C GLY A 38 -3.74 -12.16 11.62
N GLY A 39 -2.44 -12.02 11.36
CA GLY A 39 -1.77 -12.75 10.29
C GLY A 39 -1.82 -14.28 10.46
N LEU A 40 -1.57 -14.78 11.66
CA LEU A 40 -1.68 -16.20 11.96
C LEU A 40 -3.10 -16.72 11.74
N MET A 41 -4.13 -15.96 12.13
CA MET A 41 -5.52 -16.36 11.89
C MET A 41 -5.87 -16.36 10.40
N VAL A 42 -5.34 -15.43 9.59
CA VAL A 42 -5.51 -15.50 8.13
C VAL A 42 -4.98 -16.82 7.60
N LEU A 43 -3.77 -17.21 8.00
CA LEU A 43 -3.14 -18.44 7.53
C LEU A 43 -3.87 -19.69 8.03
N VAL A 44 -4.11 -19.79 9.34
CA VAL A 44 -4.72 -20.98 9.97
C VAL A 44 -6.16 -21.16 9.51
N MET A 45 -6.98 -20.11 9.57
CA MET A 45 -8.40 -20.22 9.21
C MET A 45 -8.57 -20.32 7.70
N GLY A 46 -7.74 -19.64 6.92
CA GLY A 46 -7.73 -19.76 5.46
C GLY A 46 -7.42 -21.18 5.02
N GLN A 47 -6.42 -21.81 5.65
CA GLN A 47 -6.06 -23.20 5.39
C GLN A 47 -7.14 -24.19 5.87
N ALA A 48 -7.67 -24.01 7.07
CA ALA A 48 -8.69 -24.90 7.63
C ALA A 48 -10.02 -24.85 6.86
N ALA A 49 -10.41 -23.67 6.37
CA ALA A 49 -11.66 -23.48 5.64
C ALA A 49 -11.50 -23.57 4.11
N HIS A 50 -10.29 -23.77 3.61
CA HIS A 50 -9.95 -23.66 2.18
C HIS A 50 -10.52 -22.38 1.53
N SER A 51 -10.52 -21.27 2.26
CA SER A 51 -11.16 -20.02 1.85
C SER A 51 -10.39 -18.81 2.35
N SER A 52 -9.87 -18.02 1.40
CA SER A 52 -9.24 -16.73 1.66
C SER A 52 -10.20 -15.76 2.36
N ALA A 53 -11.46 -15.69 1.93
CA ALA A 53 -12.47 -14.84 2.56
C ALA A 53 -12.65 -15.16 4.05
N VAL A 54 -12.67 -16.45 4.41
CA VAL A 54 -12.75 -16.89 5.81
C VAL A 54 -11.48 -16.53 6.57
N GLY A 55 -10.31 -16.82 6.00
CA GLY A 55 -9.02 -16.46 6.58
C GLY A 55 -8.92 -14.97 6.90
N TYR A 56 -9.09 -14.12 5.88
CA TYR A 56 -9.02 -12.67 6.02
C TYR A 56 -10.13 -12.11 6.92
N GLY A 57 -11.34 -12.68 6.87
CA GLY A 57 -12.42 -12.31 7.78
C GLY A 57 -12.04 -12.51 9.25
N TYR A 58 -11.59 -13.71 9.63
CA TYR A 58 -11.15 -13.99 11.00
C TYR A 58 -9.89 -13.20 11.38
N GLY A 59 -8.91 -13.10 10.48
CA GLY A 59 -7.70 -12.30 10.71
C GLY A 59 -8.02 -10.83 10.98
N GLY A 60 -8.94 -10.24 10.21
CA GLY A 60 -9.43 -8.88 10.40
C GLY A 60 -10.12 -8.69 11.75
N ILE A 61 -11.02 -9.62 12.13
CA ILE A 61 -11.70 -9.58 13.43
C ILE A 61 -10.68 -9.64 14.58
N PHE A 62 -9.72 -10.56 14.53
CA PHE A 62 -8.69 -10.68 15.56
C PHE A 62 -7.79 -9.45 15.61
N PHE A 63 -7.38 -8.93 14.46
CA PHE A 63 -6.60 -7.70 14.41
C PHE A 63 -7.38 -6.56 15.06
N VAL A 64 -8.65 -6.35 14.69
CA VAL A 64 -9.50 -5.28 15.23
C VAL A 64 -9.73 -5.46 16.73
N ALA A 65 -10.02 -6.67 17.19
CA ALA A 65 -10.24 -6.95 18.61
C ALA A 65 -8.99 -6.64 19.45
N LEU A 66 -7.82 -7.09 18.98
CA LEU A 66 -6.56 -6.85 19.66
C LEU A 66 -6.10 -5.40 19.54
N SER A 67 -6.40 -4.71 18.44
CA SER A 67 -6.01 -3.32 18.21
C SER A 67 -7.12 -2.29 18.52
N TRP A 68 -8.23 -2.69 19.14
CA TRP A 68 -9.48 -1.91 19.20
C TRP A 68 -9.36 -0.41 19.58
N PRO A 69 -8.45 0.05 20.46
CA PRO A 69 -8.32 1.47 20.77
C PRO A 69 -7.82 2.31 19.58
N LEU A 70 -7.21 1.66 18.57
CA LEU A 70 -6.77 2.30 17.33
C LEU A 70 -7.87 2.49 16.33
N LEU A 71 -8.97 1.74 16.42
CA LEU A 71 -10.01 1.78 15.40
C LEU A 71 -10.52 3.20 15.21
N ARG A 72 -10.69 3.95 16.31
CA ARG A 72 -11.08 5.35 16.26
C ARG A 72 -10.04 6.24 15.58
N ALA A 73 -8.75 5.97 15.79
CA ALA A 73 -7.67 6.73 15.17
C ALA A 73 -7.55 6.42 13.67
N ILE A 74 -7.68 5.15 13.29
CA ILE A 74 -7.70 4.67 11.90
C ILE A 74 -8.91 5.27 11.18
N VAL A 75 -10.11 5.17 11.74
CA VAL A 75 -11.31 5.76 11.12
C VAL A 75 -11.18 7.28 10.95
N ARG A 76 -10.54 7.98 11.90
CA ARG A 76 -10.26 9.41 11.79
C ARG A 76 -9.17 9.76 10.79
N SER A 77 -8.29 8.82 10.44
CA SER A 77 -7.30 9.04 9.38
C SER A 77 -7.87 8.77 7.99
N LEU A 78 -9.04 8.13 7.87
CA LEU A 78 -9.77 7.98 6.62
C LEU A 78 -10.55 9.25 6.28
N ASN A 79 -9.89 10.25 5.68
CA ASN A 79 -10.54 11.49 5.27
C ASN A 79 -10.58 11.60 3.75
N TRP A 80 -11.79 11.71 3.20
CA TRP A 80 -11.97 12.09 1.81
C TRP A 80 -11.66 13.59 1.65
N THR A 81 -10.77 13.93 0.72
CA THR A 81 -10.39 15.30 0.40
C THR A 81 -10.49 15.53 -1.11
N ASP A 82 -10.50 16.79 -1.55
CA ASP A 82 -10.49 17.14 -2.98
C ASP A 82 -9.27 16.56 -3.72
N GLY A 83 -8.19 16.27 -3.00
CA GLY A 83 -6.97 15.68 -3.53
C GLY A 83 -6.95 14.15 -3.57
N THR A 84 -7.87 13.46 -2.89
CA THR A 84 -7.82 12.01 -2.66
C THR A 84 -7.71 11.22 -3.97
N ILE A 85 -8.51 11.55 -4.99
CA ILE A 85 -8.48 10.87 -6.29
C ILE A 85 -7.10 11.00 -6.94
N TRP A 86 -6.58 12.23 -7.05
CA TRP A 86 -5.29 12.48 -7.70
C TRP A 86 -4.12 11.88 -6.94
N GLN A 87 -4.18 11.92 -5.59
CA GLN A 87 -3.17 11.30 -4.74
C GLN A 87 -3.18 9.78 -4.87
N THR A 88 -4.36 9.15 -4.93
CA THR A 88 -4.50 7.71 -5.21
C THR A 88 -3.90 7.36 -6.55
N VAL A 89 -4.25 8.09 -7.62
CA VAL A 89 -3.71 7.83 -8.96
C VAL A 89 -2.17 7.96 -8.97
N LEU A 90 -1.63 9.02 -8.39
CA LEU A 90 -0.18 9.21 -8.28
C LEU A 90 0.50 8.10 -7.48
N LEU A 91 -0.13 7.64 -6.40
CA LEU A 91 0.41 6.57 -5.57
C LEU A 91 0.40 5.23 -6.32
N VAL A 92 -0.68 4.91 -7.06
CA VAL A 92 -0.78 3.76 -7.96
C VAL A 92 0.39 3.78 -8.96
N ILE A 93 0.61 4.91 -9.62
CA ILE A 93 1.70 5.07 -10.59
C ILE A 93 3.06 4.83 -9.94
N ALA A 94 3.33 5.50 -8.81
CA ALA A 94 4.60 5.36 -8.11
C ALA A 94 4.86 3.90 -7.70
N SER A 95 3.83 3.21 -7.22
CA SER A 95 3.89 1.81 -6.84
C SER A 95 4.16 0.88 -8.02
N LEU A 96 3.43 1.03 -9.13
CA LEU A 96 3.66 0.22 -10.33
C LEU A 96 5.06 0.46 -10.93
N ALA A 97 5.51 1.71 -10.95
CA ALA A 97 6.86 2.04 -11.44
C ALA A 97 7.95 1.40 -10.57
N MET A 98 7.81 1.45 -9.24
CA MET A 98 8.76 0.84 -8.31
C MET A 98 8.72 -0.69 -8.35
N GLY A 99 7.52 -1.28 -8.50
CA GLY A 99 7.37 -2.72 -8.74
C GLY A 99 8.07 -3.17 -10.02
N ALA A 100 7.89 -2.43 -11.12
CA ALA A 100 8.56 -2.69 -12.40
C ALA A 100 10.09 -2.56 -12.31
N VAL A 101 10.61 -1.65 -11.47
CA VAL A 101 12.04 -1.60 -11.16
C VAL A 101 12.48 -2.89 -10.46
N GLY A 102 11.68 -3.42 -9.53
CA GLY A 102 11.93 -4.71 -8.89
C GLY A 102 12.01 -5.87 -9.90
N ASP A 103 11.01 -5.97 -10.78
CA ASP A 103 10.99 -6.96 -11.87
C ASP A 103 12.21 -6.83 -12.78
N LYS A 104 12.60 -5.59 -13.12
CA LYS A 104 13.78 -5.33 -13.95
C LYS A 104 15.09 -5.71 -13.25
N ILE A 105 15.21 -5.47 -11.95
CA ILE A 105 16.38 -5.88 -11.15
C ILE A 105 16.51 -7.41 -11.13
N LEU A 106 15.38 -8.10 -10.98
CA LEU A 106 15.35 -9.57 -10.95
C LEU A 106 15.53 -10.20 -12.34
N GLY A 107 15.13 -9.51 -13.41
CA GLY A 107 15.10 -10.05 -14.76
C GLY A 107 13.93 -11.01 -15.02
N PHE A 108 13.01 -11.17 -14.06
CA PHE A 108 11.78 -11.95 -14.17
C PHE A 108 10.74 -11.44 -13.18
N ASN A 109 9.46 -11.74 -13.42
CA ASN A 109 8.37 -11.42 -12.50
C ASN A 109 8.01 -12.68 -11.67
N PRO A 110 8.20 -12.67 -10.34
CA PRO A 110 7.95 -13.84 -9.49
C PRO A 110 6.46 -14.17 -9.33
N GLN A 111 5.55 -13.25 -9.66
CA GLN A 111 4.11 -13.44 -9.60
C GLN A 111 3.50 -13.90 -10.92
N ALA A 112 4.11 -13.52 -12.05
CA ALA A 112 3.53 -13.71 -13.38
C ALA A 112 3.10 -15.16 -13.66
N ALA A 113 3.96 -16.13 -13.37
CA ALA A 113 3.69 -17.54 -13.67
C ALA A 113 2.42 -18.07 -12.97
N LYS A 114 2.17 -17.65 -11.73
CA LYS A 114 0.99 -18.06 -10.95
C LYS A 114 -0.23 -17.21 -11.32
N MET A 115 -0.06 -15.91 -11.60
CA MET A 115 -1.17 -15.07 -12.07
C MET A 115 -1.73 -15.53 -13.42
N HIS A 116 -0.87 -16.01 -14.33
CA HIS A 116 -1.32 -16.56 -15.61
C HIS A 116 -2.11 -17.87 -15.51
N GLN A 117 -2.08 -18.53 -14.35
CA GLN A 117 -2.87 -19.73 -14.07
C GLN A 117 -4.27 -19.40 -13.54
N ILE A 118 -4.53 -18.14 -13.17
CA ILE A 118 -5.82 -17.69 -12.65
C ILE A 118 -6.82 -17.63 -13.81
N SER A 119 -7.84 -18.47 -13.76
CA SER A 119 -8.96 -18.42 -14.69
C SER A 119 -9.84 -17.19 -14.44
N TRP A 120 -10.60 -16.75 -15.45
CA TRP A 120 -11.50 -15.60 -15.27
C TRP A 120 -12.51 -15.77 -14.12
N PRO A 121 -13.17 -16.94 -13.93
CA PRO A 121 -14.05 -17.15 -12.78
C PRO A 121 -13.35 -17.01 -11.43
N GLU A 122 -12.12 -17.51 -11.31
CA GLU A 122 -11.31 -17.34 -10.10
C GLU A 122 -10.93 -15.86 -9.90
N GLY A 123 -10.56 -15.16 -10.98
CA GLY A 123 -10.31 -13.72 -10.96
C GLY A 123 -11.54 -12.92 -10.49
N GLN A 124 -12.73 -13.25 -10.99
CA GLN A 124 -13.98 -12.64 -10.52
C GLN A 124 -14.20 -12.90 -9.02
N HIS A 125 -13.94 -14.14 -8.57
CA HIS A 125 -14.04 -14.48 -7.16
C HIS A 125 -13.07 -13.66 -6.30
N LEU A 126 -11.83 -13.46 -6.75
CA LEU A 126 -10.85 -12.59 -6.08
C LEU A 126 -11.33 -11.13 -6.00
N LEU A 127 -11.84 -10.58 -7.11
CA LEU A 127 -12.38 -9.21 -7.14
C LEU A 127 -13.51 -9.02 -6.11
N TRP A 128 -14.36 -10.03 -5.91
CA TRP A 128 -15.42 -9.99 -4.89
C TRP A 128 -14.89 -10.02 -3.46
N GLN A 129 -13.71 -10.58 -3.23
CA GLN A 129 -13.08 -10.67 -1.91
C GLN A 129 -12.28 -9.41 -1.55
N PHE A 130 -11.84 -8.62 -2.53
CA PHE A 130 -11.01 -7.42 -2.30
C PHE A 130 -11.57 -6.43 -1.28
N PRO A 131 -12.90 -6.15 -1.23
CA PRO A 131 -13.47 -5.29 -0.19
C PRO A 131 -13.23 -5.78 1.26
N LEU A 132 -12.94 -7.07 1.45
CA LEU A 132 -12.62 -7.66 2.75
C LEU A 132 -11.11 -7.88 2.93
N VAL A 133 -10.45 -8.46 1.93
CA VAL A 133 -9.04 -8.85 1.98
C VAL A 133 -8.12 -7.64 2.10
N LEU A 134 -8.31 -6.63 1.24
CA LEU A 134 -7.39 -5.51 1.13
C LEU A 134 -7.38 -4.59 2.36
N PRO A 135 -8.52 -4.31 3.03
CA PRO A 135 -8.48 -3.64 4.32
C PRO A 135 -7.64 -4.39 5.36
N VAL A 136 -7.75 -5.72 5.42
CA VAL A 136 -6.99 -6.53 6.40
C VAL A 136 -5.51 -6.53 6.08
N GLU A 137 -5.11 -6.64 4.81
CA GLU A 137 -3.71 -6.50 4.41
C GLU A 137 -3.13 -5.13 4.75
N ASN A 138 -3.89 -4.05 4.52
CA ASN A 138 -3.49 -2.70 4.89
C ASN A 138 -3.34 -2.54 6.42
N LEU A 139 -4.15 -3.23 7.22
CA LEU A 139 -4.00 -3.27 8.68
C LEU A 139 -2.73 -4.01 9.11
N VAL A 140 -2.37 -5.11 8.44
CA VAL A 140 -1.11 -5.82 8.67
C VAL A 140 0.09 -4.95 8.31
N LEU A 141 0.06 -4.29 7.15
CA LEU A 141 1.08 -3.32 6.73
C LEU A 141 1.24 -2.21 7.77
N LEU A 142 0.12 -1.63 8.22
CA LEU A 142 0.11 -0.61 9.24
C LEU A 142 0.76 -1.12 10.54
N GLY A 143 0.34 -2.30 11.00
CA GLY A 143 0.85 -2.90 12.21
C GLY A 143 2.35 -3.17 12.17
N GLY A 144 2.84 -3.67 11.03
CA GLY A 144 4.27 -3.82 10.76
C GLY A 144 5.02 -2.48 10.82
N LEU A 145 4.52 -1.45 10.14
CA LEU A 145 5.13 -0.12 10.14
C LEU A 145 5.21 0.50 11.54
N VAL A 146 4.12 0.43 12.33
CA VAL A 146 4.10 0.94 13.71
C VAL A 146 5.08 0.17 14.59
N ALA A 147 5.09 -1.17 14.48
CA ALA A 147 5.98 -2.01 15.26
C ALA A 147 7.46 -1.68 14.97
N VAL A 148 7.84 -1.67 13.69
CA VAL A 148 9.21 -1.32 13.27
C VAL A 148 9.57 0.08 13.74
N TRP A 149 8.67 1.05 13.57
CA TRP A 149 8.91 2.42 14.02
C TRP A 149 9.19 2.51 15.52
N GLN A 150 8.39 1.86 16.35
CA GLN A 150 8.51 1.95 17.81
C GLN A 150 9.71 1.16 18.37
N ILE A 151 10.16 0.13 17.65
CA ILE A 151 11.38 -0.62 17.97
C ILE A 151 12.61 0.21 17.62
N VAL A 152 12.70 0.71 16.37
CA VAL A 152 13.87 1.43 15.87
C VAL A 152 13.97 2.85 16.47
N ARG A 153 12.83 3.51 16.68
CA ARG A 153 12.71 4.89 17.19
C ARG A 153 13.55 5.89 16.39
N PRO A 154 13.28 6.04 15.09
CA PRO A 154 14.14 6.81 14.19
C PRO A 154 14.11 8.31 14.53
N ARG A 155 15.30 8.88 14.71
CA ARG A 155 15.57 10.29 15.06
C ARG A 155 15.87 11.14 13.83
N THR A 156 16.46 10.56 12.78
CA THR A 156 16.86 11.29 11.57
C THR A 156 15.95 10.99 10.38
N ALA A 157 15.91 11.89 9.38
CA ALA A 157 15.15 11.66 8.15
C ALA A 157 15.61 10.39 7.41
N PHE A 158 16.91 10.09 7.46
CA PHE A 158 17.47 8.87 6.88
C PHE A 158 16.97 7.61 7.61
N GLU A 159 17.03 7.59 8.95
CA GLU A 159 16.53 6.45 9.73
C GLU A 159 15.04 6.19 9.48
N ARG A 160 14.25 7.24 9.24
CA ARG A 160 12.82 7.11 8.93
C ARG A 160 12.57 6.55 7.54
N MET A 161 13.39 6.95 6.56
CA MET A 161 13.40 6.33 5.24
C MET A 161 13.74 4.84 5.37
N MET A 162 14.73 4.47 6.19
CA MET A 162 15.08 3.07 6.44
C MET A 162 13.95 2.30 7.11
N VAL A 163 13.20 2.92 8.03
CA VAL A 163 12.00 2.31 8.64
C VAL A 163 10.91 2.06 7.60
N ALA A 164 10.65 3.01 6.69
CA ALA A 164 9.71 2.80 5.58
C ALA A 164 10.13 1.63 4.69
N ILE A 165 11.40 1.59 4.29
CA ILE A 165 11.95 0.48 3.50
C ILE A 165 11.79 -0.85 4.24
N LEU A 166 12.22 -0.92 5.50
CA LEU A 166 12.10 -2.15 6.28
C LEU A 166 10.64 -2.60 6.42
N ALA A 167 9.72 -1.69 6.72
CA ALA A 167 8.30 -2.01 6.82
C ALA A 167 7.71 -2.51 5.49
N ALA A 168 8.10 -1.91 4.37
CA ALA A 168 7.66 -2.34 3.03
C ALA A 168 8.17 -3.76 2.70
N PHE A 169 9.42 -4.07 3.05
CA PHE A 169 9.98 -5.42 2.88
C PHE A 169 9.35 -6.45 3.83
N VAL A 170 9.02 -6.07 5.07
CA VAL A 170 8.25 -6.92 6.01
C VAL A 170 6.87 -7.25 5.43
N PHE A 171 6.23 -6.29 4.75
CA PHE A 171 5.00 -6.56 4.02
C PHE A 171 5.23 -7.45 2.79
N GLY A 172 6.33 -7.27 2.06
CA GLY A 172 6.72 -8.18 0.99
C GLY A 172 6.94 -9.62 1.50
N LEU A 173 7.46 -9.79 2.71
CA LEU A 173 7.67 -11.10 3.35
C LEU A 173 6.36 -11.86 3.56
N TRP A 174 5.24 -11.17 3.83
CA TRP A 174 3.89 -11.77 3.94
C TRP A 174 3.53 -12.63 2.72
N HIS A 175 4.04 -12.26 1.55
CA HIS A 175 3.70 -12.88 0.27
C HIS A 175 4.69 -13.99 -0.13
N VAL A 176 5.79 -14.16 0.60
CA VAL A 176 6.81 -15.16 0.29
C VAL A 176 6.27 -16.60 0.29
N PRO A 177 5.42 -17.03 1.24
CA PRO A 177 4.85 -18.38 1.20
C PRO A 177 4.03 -18.64 -0.06
N ALA A 178 3.34 -17.61 -0.58
CA ALA A 178 2.47 -17.73 -1.74
C ALA A 178 3.23 -17.61 -3.07
N TRP A 179 4.30 -16.81 -3.15
CA TRP A 179 4.92 -16.44 -4.43
C TRP A 179 6.45 -16.63 -4.49
N GLY A 180 7.08 -17.04 -3.40
CA GLY A 180 8.52 -17.27 -3.30
C GLY A 180 9.30 -16.06 -2.75
N GLY A 181 10.57 -16.28 -2.39
CA GLY A 181 11.41 -15.29 -1.70
C GLY A 181 11.64 -13.99 -2.48
N TRP A 182 11.77 -14.09 -3.80
CA TRP A 182 12.01 -12.94 -4.68
C TRP A 182 10.85 -11.94 -4.71
N THR A 183 9.64 -12.39 -4.39
CA THR A 183 8.45 -11.52 -4.28
C THR A 183 8.62 -10.46 -3.19
N MET A 184 9.44 -10.72 -2.17
CA MET A 184 9.74 -9.72 -1.14
C MET A 184 10.32 -8.43 -1.74
N LEU A 185 11.18 -8.54 -2.76
CA LEU A 185 11.77 -7.37 -3.43
C LEU A 185 10.73 -6.62 -4.26
N VAL A 186 9.98 -7.32 -5.11
CA VAL A 186 9.00 -6.69 -6.02
C VAL A 186 7.87 -6.04 -5.22
N ILE A 187 7.28 -6.77 -4.26
CA ILE A 187 6.21 -6.21 -3.42
C ILE A 187 6.76 -5.15 -2.46
N GLY A 188 7.95 -5.37 -1.89
CA GLY A 188 8.59 -4.36 -1.04
C GLY A 188 8.78 -3.03 -1.77
N LEU A 189 9.24 -3.06 -3.03
CA LEU A 189 9.35 -1.85 -3.85
C LEU A 189 7.99 -1.28 -4.25
N THR A 190 7.01 -2.14 -4.56
CA THR A 190 5.64 -1.71 -4.91
C THR A 190 4.96 -0.97 -3.75
N VAL A 191 5.17 -1.42 -2.52
CA VAL A 191 4.53 -0.90 -1.30
C VAL A 191 5.35 0.22 -0.64
N LEU A 192 6.62 0.38 -1.00
CA LEU A 192 7.48 1.45 -0.49
C LEU A 192 6.85 2.85 -0.66
N PRO A 193 6.28 3.24 -1.82
CA PRO A 193 5.56 4.51 -1.95
C PRO A 193 4.44 4.69 -0.92
N TRP A 194 3.72 3.62 -0.56
CA TRP A 194 2.65 3.68 0.43
C TRP A 194 3.19 3.94 1.82
N THR A 195 4.26 3.23 2.21
CA THR A 195 4.88 3.44 3.52
C THR A 195 5.40 4.88 3.66
N LEU A 196 6.00 5.43 2.60
CA LEU A 196 6.45 6.82 2.57
C LEU A 196 5.28 7.80 2.62
N TYR A 197 4.22 7.54 1.87
CA TYR A 197 3.00 8.34 1.87
C TYR A 197 2.35 8.35 3.26
N LEU A 198 2.19 7.18 3.88
CA LEU A 198 1.66 7.00 5.24
C LEU A 198 2.48 7.78 6.26
N LEU A 199 3.81 7.63 6.24
CA LEU A 199 4.69 8.39 7.13
C LEU A 199 4.57 9.90 6.93
N ALA A 200 4.39 10.34 5.68
CA ALA A 200 4.34 11.74 5.32
C ALA A 200 3.03 12.42 5.71
N THR A 201 1.90 11.76 5.49
CA THR A 201 0.56 12.35 5.57
C THR A 201 -0.23 11.88 6.78
N GLY A 202 0.02 10.64 7.24
CA GLY A 202 -0.83 9.95 8.20
C GLY A 202 -2.19 9.52 7.63
N ASP A 203 -2.46 9.73 6.34
CA ASP A 203 -3.70 9.34 5.67
C ASP A 203 -3.64 7.89 5.19
N MET A 204 -4.64 7.10 5.59
CA MET A 204 -4.75 5.69 5.24
C MET A 204 -5.69 5.43 4.07
N LEU A 205 -6.56 6.38 3.72
CA LEU A 205 -7.55 6.20 2.67
C LEU A 205 -6.88 6.10 1.30
N VAL A 206 -5.95 7.00 1.00
CA VAL A 206 -5.26 7.01 -0.30
C VAL A 206 -4.49 5.71 -0.58
N PRO A 207 -3.67 5.17 0.35
CA PRO A 207 -3.05 3.85 0.19
C PRO A 207 -4.05 2.70 0.01
N ILE A 208 -5.16 2.68 0.76
CA ILE A 208 -6.19 1.64 0.63
C ILE A 208 -6.83 1.68 -0.77
N LEU A 209 -7.19 2.87 -1.25
CA LEU A 209 -7.75 3.03 -2.61
C LEU A 209 -6.72 2.66 -3.67
N ALA A 210 -5.45 3.03 -3.48
CA ALA A 210 -4.38 2.67 -4.42
C ALA A 210 -4.17 1.15 -4.48
N HIS A 211 -4.23 0.47 -3.34
CA HIS A 211 -4.19 -1.00 -3.26
C HIS A 211 -5.32 -1.62 -4.07
N ILE A 212 -6.57 -1.20 -3.80
CA ILE A 212 -7.77 -1.70 -4.49
C ILE A 212 -7.64 -1.53 -6.00
N VAL A 213 -7.20 -0.36 -6.45
CA VAL A 213 -7.03 -0.07 -7.89
C VAL A 213 -5.96 -0.97 -8.50
N MET A 214 -4.79 -1.09 -7.88
CA MET A 214 -3.70 -1.90 -8.44
C MET A 214 -4.06 -3.38 -8.53
N ASP A 215 -4.67 -3.94 -7.50
CA ASP A 215 -5.07 -5.35 -7.51
C ASP A 215 -6.19 -5.62 -8.51
N THR A 216 -7.12 -4.67 -8.65
CA THR A 216 -8.16 -4.74 -9.69
C THR A 216 -7.53 -4.72 -11.09
N LEU A 217 -6.57 -3.82 -11.34
CA LEU A 217 -5.83 -3.75 -12.60
C LEU A 217 -5.04 -5.03 -12.86
N ALA A 218 -4.38 -5.58 -11.84
CA ALA A 218 -3.60 -6.81 -11.95
C ALA A 218 -4.50 -8.00 -12.34
N VAL A 219 -5.63 -8.20 -11.65
CA VAL A 219 -6.56 -9.30 -11.95
C VAL A 219 -7.23 -9.12 -13.30
N THR A 220 -7.71 -7.91 -13.62
CA THR A 220 -8.39 -7.65 -14.90
C THR A 220 -7.42 -7.70 -16.09
N GLY A 221 -6.19 -7.21 -15.94
CA GLY A 221 -5.18 -7.27 -16.99
C GLY A 221 -4.68 -8.69 -17.29
N THR A 222 -4.72 -9.59 -16.30
CA THR A 222 -4.15 -10.94 -16.41
C THR A 222 -5.21 -12.02 -16.69
N ALA A 223 -6.33 -12.01 -15.96
CA ALA A 223 -7.32 -13.07 -15.99
C ALA A 223 -8.54 -12.78 -16.87
N ALA A 224 -8.79 -11.51 -17.26
CA ALA A 224 -9.95 -11.20 -18.09
C ALA A 224 -9.82 -11.80 -19.51
N PRO A 225 -10.96 -12.11 -20.16
CA PRO A 225 -10.96 -12.66 -21.52
C PRO A 225 -10.16 -11.77 -22.48
N THR A 226 -9.42 -12.38 -23.40
CA THR A 226 -8.54 -11.69 -24.37
C THR A 226 -9.27 -10.70 -25.27
N HIS A 227 -10.58 -10.85 -25.44
CA HIS A 227 -11.45 -9.98 -26.23
C HIS A 227 -12.19 -8.94 -25.37
N SER A 228 -11.97 -8.92 -24.05
CA SER A 228 -12.63 -7.99 -23.13
C SER A 228 -11.99 -6.61 -23.22
N LEU A 229 -12.84 -5.57 -23.36
CA LEU A 229 -12.42 -4.17 -23.26
C LEU A 229 -11.70 -3.88 -21.93
N LEU A 230 -12.08 -4.54 -20.84
CA LEU A 230 -11.45 -4.34 -19.53
C LEU A 230 -9.96 -4.70 -19.54
N ARG A 231 -9.59 -5.79 -20.23
CA ARG A 231 -8.20 -6.23 -20.38
C ARG A 231 -7.38 -5.22 -21.17
N HIS A 232 -7.97 -4.65 -22.21
CA HIS A 232 -7.29 -3.70 -23.10
C HIS A 232 -7.23 -2.28 -22.54
N LEU A 233 -8.14 -1.90 -21.65
CA LEU A 233 -8.24 -0.54 -21.09
C LEU A 233 -7.47 -0.37 -19.78
N ALA A 234 -7.08 -1.44 -19.08
CA ALA A 234 -6.34 -1.37 -17.82
C ALA A 234 -5.06 -0.51 -17.92
N ASP A 235 -4.19 -0.76 -18.90
CA ASP A 235 -2.95 -0.01 -19.08
C ASP A 235 -3.16 1.38 -19.73
N PRO A 236 -3.99 1.54 -20.79
CA PRO A 236 -4.24 2.85 -21.38
C PRO A 236 -4.92 3.84 -20.45
N VAL A 237 -5.82 3.41 -19.57
CA VAL A 237 -6.47 4.29 -18.59
C VAL A 237 -5.45 4.85 -17.61
N LEU A 238 -4.50 4.02 -17.15
CA LEU A 238 -3.39 4.47 -16.31
C LEU A 238 -2.49 5.49 -17.04
N LEU A 239 -2.20 5.24 -18.33
CA LEU A 239 -1.42 6.11 -19.19
C LEU A 239 -2.13 7.45 -19.51
N LEU A 240 -3.44 7.42 -19.72
CA LEU A 240 -4.25 8.62 -19.91
C LEU A 240 -4.34 9.41 -18.61
N ALA A 241 -4.53 8.74 -17.48
CA ALA A 241 -4.53 9.38 -16.17
C ALA A 241 -3.19 10.09 -15.91
N LEU A 242 -2.06 9.47 -16.27
CA LEU A 242 -0.72 10.05 -16.24
C LEU A 242 -0.61 11.35 -17.06
N LEU A 243 -1.07 11.33 -18.31
CA LEU A 243 -1.04 12.49 -19.20
C LEU A 243 -1.92 13.63 -18.67
N VAL A 244 -3.14 13.32 -18.23
CA VAL A 244 -4.08 14.29 -17.66
C VAL A 244 -3.53 14.90 -16.38
N LEU A 245 -2.92 14.10 -15.49
CA LEU A 245 -2.29 14.59 -14.26
C LEU A 245 -1.09 15.49 -14.56
N GLY A 246 -0.21 15.08 -15.48
CA GLY A 246 0.92 15.90 -15.89
C GLY A 246 0.48 17.25 -16.47
N LEU A 247 -0.57 17.23 -17.31
CA LEU A 247 -1.13 18.43 -17.92
C LEU A 247 -1.80 19.34 -16.88
N ALA A 248 -2.64 18.78 -16.00
CA ALA A 248 -3.33 19.52 -14.95
C ALA A 248 -2.35 20.15 -13.95
N TRP A 249 -1.30 19.42 -13.57
CA TRP A 249 -0.25 19.92 -12.69
C TRP A 249 0.55 21.06 -13.34
N SER A 250 0.90 20.92 -14.62
CA SER A 250 1.57 21.97 -15.39
C SER A 250 0.74 23.26 -15.44
N ILE A 251 -0.55 23.13 -15.79
CA ILE A 251 -1.48 24.27 -15.86
C ILE A 251 -1.69 24.92 -14.49
N LEU A 252 -1.85 24.12 -13.43
CA LEU A 252 -2.04 24.64 -12.07
C LEU A 252 -0.80 25.38 -11.57
N ARG A 253 0.40 24.88 -11.88
CA ARG A 253 1.66 25.53 -11.52
C ARG A 253 1.82 26.86 -12.26
N GLU A 254 1.60 26.87 -13.57
CA GLU A 254 1.67 28.09 -14.38
C GLU A 254 0.68 29.16 -13.90
N ARG A 255 -0.55 28.75 -13.57
CA ARG A 255 -1.56 29.66 -12.99
C ARG A 255 -1.16 30.23 -11.64
N ARG A 256 -0.45 29.47 -10.80
CA ARG A 256 0.04 29.97 -9.51
C ARG A 256 1.21 30.92 -9.68
N GLU A 257 2.15 30.62 -10.57
CA GLU A 257 3.30 31.48 -10.86
C GLU A 257 2.84 32.84 -11.42
N ARG A 258 1.88 32.86 -12.34
CA ARG A 258 1.27 34.09 -12.89
C ARG A 258 0.48 34.93 -11.89
N ARG A 259 0.04 34.36 -10.76
CA ARG A 259 -0.69 35.09 -9.70
C ARG A 259 0.23 35.71 -8.65
N HIS A 260 1.50 35.31 -8.64
CA HIS A 260 2.52 35.80 -7.70
C HIS A 260 3.58 36.69 -8.37
N SER A 261 3.49 36.86 -9.68
CA SER A 261 4.22 37.85 -10.50
C SER A 261 3.35 39.09 -10.73
#